data_AF-A0A8J3IPD9-F1
#
_entry.id   AF-A0A8J3IPD9-F1
#
_cell.length_a   1.000
_cell.length_b   1.000
_cell.length_c   1.000
_cell.angle_alpha   90.00
_cell.angle_beta   90.00
_cell.angle_gamma   90.00
#
_symmetry.space_group_name_H-M   'P 1'
#
loop_
_entity.id
_entity.type
_entity.pdbx_description
1 polymer ?
#
loop_
_entity_poly.entity_id
_entity_poly.type
_entity_poly.pdbx_seq_one_letter_code
_entity_poly.pdbx_strand_id
1 'polypeptide(L)'
;MKKDTRAKDNWRRYALLCLRYGWPILVLLGILWFPFDWLSEAWPAFGVPFRQVFHNARDHFVGHTIFFFIVGMLLLGVVPLLRKLRWYIPGLVLAALVQETIQAFFRGQPPTFTDFNAFRGDALGGITAWVLWFVFHLLRTYRTKRSNGESVSSTHMQ
;
A
#
# COMPACT_ATOMS: atom_id res chain seq x y z
N MET A 1 5.52 -42.80 -12.21
CA MET A 1 5.82 -42.08 -10.94
C MET A 1 6.42 -40.69 -11.25
N LYS A 2 5.59 -39.69 -11.58
CA LYS A 2 6.01 -38.34 -12.09
C LYS A 2 5.44 -37.16 -11.28
N LYS A 3 4.83 -37.41 -10.11
CA LYS A 3 4.11 -36.38 -9.34
C LYS A 3 5.03 -35.49 -8.48
N ASP A 4 6.22 -35.96 -8.08
CA ASP A 4 7.06 -35.21 -7.13
C ASP A 4 7.86 -34.05 -7.72
N THR A 5 8.22 -34.09 -9.01
CA THR A 5 8.99 -33.00 -9.64
C THR A 5 8.19 -31.71 -9.75
N ARG A 6 6.87 -31.81 -9.98
CA ARG A 6 6.00 -30.65 -10.18
C ARG A 6 5.76 -29.85 -8.89
N ALA A 7 5.79 -30.49 -7.72
CA ALA A 7 5.63 -29.83 -6.43
C ALA A 7 6.89 -29.02 -6.03
N LYS A 8 8.08 -29.57 -6.28
CA LYS A 8 9.37 -28.89 -6.03
C LYS A 8 9.54 -27.63 -6.88
N ASP A 9 9.12 -27.67 -8.14
CA ASP A 9 9.21 -26.53 -9.05
C ASP A 9 8.28 -25.37 -8.66
N ASN A 10 7.09 -25.70 -8.15
CA ASN A 10 6.14 -24.70 -7.66
C ASN A 10 6.65 -24.00 -6.39
N TRP A 11 7.22 -24.76 -5.43
CA TRP A 11 7.79 -24.19 -4.20
C TRP A 11 8.91 -23.19 -4.50
N ARG A 12 9.83 -23.53 -5.42
CA ARG A 12 10.92 -22.62 -5.83
C ARG A 12 10.39 -21.31 -6.43
N ARG A 13 9.34 -21.39 -7.25
CA ARG A 13 8.70 -20.18 -7.81
C ARG A 13 8.08 -19.31 -6.73
N TYR A 14 7.35 -19.92 -5.78
CA TYR A 14 6.78 -19.16 -4.65
C TYR A 14 7.87 -18.56 -3.77
N ALA A 15 8.93 -19.30 -3.45
CA ALA A 15 10.05 -18.80 -2.66
C ALA A 15 10.73 -17.60 -3.34
N LEU A 16 10.96 -17.66 -4.65
CA LEU A 16 11.54 -16.53 -5.40
C LEU A 16 10.60 -15.32 -5.49
N LEU A 17 9.29 -15.55 -5.63
CA LEU A 17 8.30 -14.47 -5.59
C LEU A 17 8.24 -13.83 -4.20
N CYS A 18 8.23 -14.63 -3.13
CA CYS A 18 8.30 -14.18 -1.76
C CYS A 18 9.61 -13.42 -1.48
N LEU A 19 10.74 -13.87 -2.02
CA LEU A 19 12.00 -13.13 -1.83
C LEU A 19 11.98 -11.81 -2.58
N ARG A 20 11.54 -11.80 -3.85
CA ARG A 20 11.54 -10.61 -4.70
C ARG A 20 10.57 -9.52 -4.25
N TYR A 21 9.37 -9.92 -3.81
CA TYR A 21 8.31 -9.00 -3.43
C TYR A 21 8.10 -8.91 -1.92
N GLY A 22 8.59 -9.88 -1.14
CA GLY A 22 8.44 -9.88 0.31
C GLY A 22 9.27 -8.80 0.98
N TRP A 23 10.54 -8.61 0.62
CA TRP A 23 11.36 -7.59 1.29
C TRP A 23 10.85 -6.15 1.06
N PRO A 24 10.41 -5.72 -0.15
CA PRO A 24 9.85 -4.38 -0.31
C PRO A 24 8.54 -4.23 0.47
N ILE A 25 7.69 -5.27 0.48
CA ILE A 25 6.47 -5.26 1.28
C ILE A 25 6.80 -5.14 2.77
N LEU A 26 7.77 -5.91 3.27
CA LEU A 26 8.21 -5.85 4.67
C LEU A 26 8.78 -4.48 5.04
N VAL A 27 9.53 -3.84 4.15
CA VAL A 27 10.02 -2.46 4.34
C VAL A 27 8.85 -1.47 4.38
N LEU A 28 7.89 -1.58 3.46
CA LEU A 28 6.71 -0.72 3.42
C LEU A 28 5.82 -0.91 4.65
N LEU A 29 5.65 -2.15 5.10
CA LEU A 29 4.91 -2.47 6.33
C LEU A 29 5.69 -2.00 7.56
N GLY A 30 7.01 -2.14 7.56
CA GLY A 30 7.88 -1.62 8.62
C GLY A 30 7.76 -0.10 8.74
N ILE A 31 7.71 0.62 7.62
CA ILE A 31 7.41 2.05 7.60
C ILE A 31 5.97 2.29 8.08
N LEU A 32 4.99 1.56 7.54
CA LEU A 32 3.57 1.69 7.85
C LEU A 32 3.28 1.55 9.36
N TRP A 33 3.99 0.62 9.99
CA TRP A 33 3.80 0.26 11.38
C TRP A 33 4.82 0.91 12.30
N PHE A 34 5.68 1.78 11.77
CA PHE A 34 6.70 2.43 12.57
C PHE A 34 6.02 3.38 13.57
N PRO A 35 6.21 3.19 14.89
CA PRO A 35 5.53 3.99 15.90
C PRO A 35 6.19 5.36 16.00
N PHE A 36 5.73 6.32 15.22
CA PHE A 36 6.29 7.68 15.21
C PHE A 36 6.19 8.38 16.57
N ASP A 37 5.16 8.07 17.37
CA ASP A 37 5.03 8.55 18.74
C ASP A 37 6.19 8.04 19.61
N TRP A 38 6.47 6.74 19.55
CA TRP A 38 7.60 6.12 20.27
C TRP A 38 8.94 6.67 19.79
N LEU A 39 9.14 6.89 18.48
CA LEU A 39 10.38 7.50 17.97
C LEU A 39 10.55 8.94 18.49
N SER A 40 9.46 9.70 18.56
CA SER A 40 9.47 11.07 19.06
C SER A 40 9.80 11.14 20.55
N GLU A 41 9.46 10.10 21.31
CA GLU A 41 9.82 9.92 22.72
C GLU A 41 11.26 9.44 22.88
N ALA A 42 11.67 8.40 22.14
CA ALA A 42 13.01 7.83 22.19
C ALA A 42 14.10 8.77 21.65
N TRP A 43 13.77 9.62 20.67
CA TRP A 43 14.67 10.61 20.09
C TRP A 43 14.05 12.01 20.08
N PRO A 44 14.25 12.82 21.13
CA PRO A 44 13.60 14.12 21.30
C PRO A 44 13.83 15.11 20.16
N ALA A 45 14.99 15.03 19.49
CA ALA A 45 15.30 15.86 18.32
C ALA A 45 14.34 15.60 17.14
N PHE A 46 13.83 14.38 17.01
CA PHE A 46 12.83 14.01 16.02
C PHE A 46 11.41 14.42 16.47
N GLY A 47 11.16 14.44 17.78
CA GLY A 47 9.87 14.83 18.34
C GLY A 47 9.52 16.31 18.16
N VAL A 48 10.51 17.22 18.08
CA VAL A 48 10.26 18.66 17.87
C VAL A 48 9.58 18.95 16.52
N PRO A 49 10.16 18.56 15.36
CA PRO A 49 9.50 18.77 14.07
C PRO A 49 8.20 17.95 13.97
N PHE A 50 8.14 16.74 14.56
CA PHE A 50 6.93 15.94 14.54
C PHE A 50 5.76 16.63 15.25
N ARG A 51 5.98 17.20 16.44
CA ARG A 51 4.97 17.99 17.16
C ARG A 51 4.56 19.28 16.43
N GLN A 52 5.45 19.86 15.64
CA GLN A 52 5.13 21.03 14.81
C GLN A 52 4.27 20.65 13.60
N VAL A 53 4.49 19.48 13.01
CA VAL A 53 3.77 19.01 11.81
C VAL A 53 2.45 18.34 12.17
N PHE A 54 2.36 17.64 13.30
CA PHE A 54 1.19 16.86 13.72
C PHE A 54 0.55 17.41 15.01
N HIS A 55 0.50 18.74 15.15
CA HIS A 55 0.06 19.37 16.39
C HIS A 55 -1.43 19.14 16.68
N ASN A 56 -2.25 19.00 15.62
CA ASN A 56 -3.71 18.95 15.73
C ASN A 56 -4.30 17.67 15.13
N ALA A 57 -5.51 17.30 15.56
CA ALA A 57 -6.26 16.15 15.02
C ALA A 57 -6.42 16.20 13.49
N ARG A 58 -6.53 17.41 12.92
CA ARG A 58 -6.58 17.63 11.47
C ARG A 58 -5.26 17.21 10.79
N ASP A 59 -4.13 17.58 11.38
CA ASP A 59 -2.83 17.28 10.80
C ASP A 59 -2.52 15.78 10.90
N HIS A 60 -2.92 15.16 12.01
CA HIS A 60 -2.90 13.70 12.17
C HIS A 60 -3.74 12.99 11.10
N PHE A 61 -4.96 13.46 10.83
CA PHE A 61 -5.82 12.95 9.75
C PHE A 61 -5.16 13.08 8.36
N VAL A 62 -4.58 14.24 8.06
CA VAL A 62 -3.88 14.49 6.79
C VAL A 62 -2.66 13.57 6.67
N GLY A 63 -1.93 13.38 7.75
CA GLY A 63 -0.82 12.43 7.86
C GLY A 63 -1.23 11.03 7.44
N HIS A 64 -2.22 10.45 8.11
CA HIS A 64 -2.76 9.13 7.80
C HIS A 64 -3.23 9.02 6.35
N THR A 65 -3.94 10.04 5.86
CA THR A 65 -4.41 10.07 4.47
C THR A 65 -3.27 10.01 3.46
N ILE A 66 -2.25 10.87 3.60
CA ILE A 66 -1.09 10.90 2.71
C ILE A 66 -0.30 9.59 2.81
N PHE A 67 -0.17 9.07 4.01
CA PHE A 67 0.60 7.89 4.29
C PHE A 67 -0.01 6.62 3.67
N PHE A 68 -1.29 6.38 3.91
CA PHE A 68 -2.04 5.30 3.26
C PHE A 68 -2.13 5.46 1.75
N PHE A 69 -2.15 6.70 1.25
CA PHE A 69 -2.05 6.97 -0.18
C PHE A 69 -0.72 6.48 -0.76
N ILE A 70 0.42 6.88 -0.18
CA ILE A 70 1.76 6.50 -0.66
C ILE A 70 1.95 4.98 -0.56
N VAL A 71 1.68 4.40 0.61
CA VAL A 71 1.81 2.95 0.83
C VAL A 71 0.87 2.18 -0.10
N GLY A 72 -0.37 2.67 -0.28
CA GLY A 72 -1.33 2.10 -1.21
C GLY A 72 -0.82 2.08 -2.65
N MET A 73 -0.26 3.19 -3.15
CA MET A 73 0.34 3.27 -4.48
C MET A 73 1.51 2.31 -4.65
N LEU A 74 2.38 2.21 -3.65
CA LEU A 74 3.54 1.32 -3.67
C LEU A 74 3.10 -0.15 -3.66
N LEU A 75 2.13 -0.52 -2.81
CA LEU A 75 1.56 -1.86 -2.77
C LEU A 75 0.90 -2.24 -4.11
N LEU A 76 0.18 -1.33 -4.76
CA LEU A 76 -0.40 -1.58 -6.09
C LEU A 76 0.67 -1.75 -7.17
N GLY A 77 1.79 -1.02 -7.04
CA GLY A 77 2.98 -1.19 -7.88
C GLY A 77 3.61 -2.57 -7.75
N VAL A 78 3.81 -3.03 -6.52
CA VAL A 78 4.58 -4.24 -6.19
C VAL A 78 3.73 -5.51 -6.18
N VAL A 79 2.46 -5.43 -5.79
CA VAL A 79 1.58 -6.60 -5.54
C VAL A 79 0.43 -6.63 -6.55
N PRO A 80 0.55 -7.41 -7.64
CA PRO A 80 -0.47 -7.45 -8.70
C PRO A 80 -1.85 -7.91 -8.22
N LEU A 81 -1.89 -8.76 -7.18
CA LEU A 81 -3.13 -9.27 -6.62
C LEU A 81 -4.02 -8.15 -6.04
N LEU A 82 -3.39 -7.14 -5.43
CA LEU A 82 -4.05 -6.01 -4.80
C LEU A 82 -4.60 -4.99 -5.81
N ARG A 83 -4.28 -5.12 -7.10
CA ARG A 83 -4.87 -4.27 -8.16
C ARG A 83 -6.36 -4.53 -8.36
N LYS A 84 -6.88 -5.67 -7.87
CA LYS A 84 -8.31 -6.00 -7.90
C LYS A 84 -8.98 -5.48 -6.63
N LEU A 85 -10.02 -4.66 -6.78
CA LEU A 85 -10.70 -4.00 -5.67
C LEU A 85 -11.14 -4.97 -4.55
N ARG A 86 -11.66 -6.15 -4.91
CA ARG A 86 -12.09 -7.19 -3.96
C ARG A 86 -10.99 -7.68 -3.00
N TRP A 87 -9.72 -7.56 -3.38
CA TRP A 87 -8.57 -7.92 -2.54
C TRP A 87 -7.95 -6.68 -1.89
N TYR A 88 -8.05 -5.53 -2.56
CA TYR A 88 -7.53 -4.27 -2.04
C TYR A 88 -8.27 -3.82 -0.79
N ILE A 89 -9.60 -3.82 -0.80
CA ILE A 89 -10.40 -3.32 0.32
C ILE A 89 -10.16 -4.12 1.60
N PRO A 90 -10.23 -5.48 1.61
CA PRO A 90 -9.89 -6.25 2.81
C PRO A 90 -8.44 -6.03 3.26
N GLY A 91 -7.50 -5.89 2.31
CA GLY A 91 -6.11 -5.60 2.62
C GLY A 91 -5.91 -4.23 3.29
N LEU A 92 -6.63 -3.21 2.83
CA LEU A 92 -6.63 -1.87 3.39
C LEU A 92 -7.18 -1.87 4.82
N VAL A 93 -8.32 -2.55 5.04
CA VAL A 93 -8.91 -2.70 6.38
C VAL A 93 -7.94 -3.42 7.32
N LEU A 94 -7.34 -4.52 6.87
CA LEU A 94 -6.36 -5.26 7.67
C LEU A 94 -5.15 -4.38 8.01
N ALA A 95 -4.65 -3.60 7.06
CA ALA A 95 -3.52 -2.70 7.27
C ALA A 95 -3.83 -1.63 8.33
N ALA A 96 -5.01 -0.99 8.26
CA ALA A 96 -5.48 -0.03 9.26
C ALA A 96 -5.61 -0.65 10.65
N LEU A 97 -6.24 -1.83 10.74
CA LEU A 97 -6.42 -2.53 12.02
C LEU A 97 -5.08 -2.91 12.67
N VAL A 98 -4.15 -3.46 11.88
CA VAL A 98 -2.82 -3.85 12.38
C VAL A 98 -2.04 -2.62 12.82
N GLN A 99 -2.10 -1.55 12.03
CA GLN A 99 -1.41 -0.30 12.38
C GLN A 99 -1.94 0.28 13.69
N GLU A 100 -3.26 0.37 13.88
CA GLU A 100 -3.87 0.87 15.12
C GLU A 100 -3.49 -0.02 16.32
N THR A 101 -3.52 -1.34 16.12
CA THR A 101 -3.14 -2.31 17.17
C THR A 101 -1.69 -2.12 17.62
N ILE A 102 -0.77 -1.93 16.66
CA ILE A 102 0.65 -1.69 16.95
C ILE A 102 0.81 -0.37 17.68
N GLN A 103 0.18 0.72 17.22
CA GLN A 103 0.26 2.01 17.90
C GLN A 103 -0.29 1.96 19.33
N ALA A 104 -1.44 1.32 19.54
CA ALA A 104 -2.02 1.14 20.87
C ALA A 104 -1.09 0.37 21.81
N PHE A 105 -0.46 -0.70 21.29
CA PHE A 105 0.53 -1.47 22.04
C PHE A 105 1.73 -0.60 22.48
N PHE A 106 2.27 0.22 21.58
CA PHE A 106 3.37 1.14 21.92
C PHE A 106 2.95 2.27 22.87
N ARG A 107 1.67 2.67 22.86
CA ARG A 107 1.12 3.62 23.84
C ARG A 107 0.79 2.97 25.19
N GLY A 108 0.94 1.65 25.33
CA GLY A 108 0.53 0.92 26.53
C GLY A 108 -0.97 0.95 26.81
N GLN A 109 -1.78 1.18 25.77
CA GLN A 109 -3.23 1.29 25.86
C GLN A 109 -3.92 0.14 25.12
N PRO A 110 -5.12 -0.29 25.54
CA PRO A 110 -5.89 -1.23 24.74
C PRO A 110 -6.23 -0.59 23.38
N PRO A 111 -6.21 -1.37 22.27
CA PRO A 111 -6.60 -0.87 20.96
C PRO A 111 -8.05 -0.38 21.02
N THR A 112 -8.21 0.93 20.85
CA THR A 112 -9.51 1.58 20.87
C THR A 112 -9.81 2.04 19.45
N PHE A 113 -10.62 1.26 18.74
CA PHE A 113 -11.10 1.61 17.38
C PHE A 113 -12.15 2.75 17.41
N THR A 114 -12.05 3.63 18.40
CA THR A 114 -12.99 4.72 18.66
C THR A 114 -12.62 5.98 17.89
N ASP A 115 -11.36 6.13 17.45
CA ASP A 115 -10.96 7.23 16.58
C ASP A 115 -11.38 6.96 15.12
N PHE A 116 -12.67 7.16 14.87
CA PHE A 116 -13.25 7.02 13.55
C PHE A 116 -12.63 7.99 12.53
N ASN A 117 -12.00 9.08 12.98
CA ASN A 117 -11.35 10.02 12.07
C ASN A 117 -10.05 9.45 11.51
N ALA A 118 -9.23 8.78 12.33
CA ALA A 118 -8.03 8.10 11.85
C ALA A 118 -8.38 7.08 10.75
N PHE A 119 -9.37 6.22 11.01
CA PHE A 119 -9.83 5.22 10.04
C PHE A 119 -10.38 5.83 8.74
N ARG A 120 -11.05 6.99 8.82
CA ARG A 120 -11.49 7.74 7.63
C ARG A 120 -10.30 8.23 6.81
N GLY A 121 -9.23 8.68 7.45
CA GLY A 121 -8.01 9.12 6.79
C GLY A 121 -7.36 7.97 6.02
N ASP A 122 -7.20 6.82 6.68
CA ASP A 122 -6.66 5.59 6.08
C ASP A 122 -7.46 5.15 4.85
N ALA A 123 -8.78 5.10 5.00
CA ALA A 123 -9.70 4.74 3.93
C ALA A 123 -9.60 5.73 2.76
N LEU A 124 -9.62 7.03 3.03
CA LEU A 124 -9.53 8.07 2.00
C LEU A 124 -8.21 7.98 1.23
N GLY A 125 -7.09 7.83 1.94
CA GLY A 125 -5.76 7.68 1.34
C GLY A 125 -5.67 6.44 0.46
N GLY A 126 -6.04 5.27 1.01
CA GLY A 126 -5.99 4.00 0.29
C GLY A 126 -6.92 3.96 -0.92
N ILE A 127 -8.17 4.41 -0.78
CA ILE A 127 -9.12 4.45 -1.90
C ILE A 127 -8.61 5.39 -2.99
N THR A 128 -8.08 6.56 -2.63
CA THR A 128 -7.51 7.51 -3.60
C THR A 128 -6.35 6.88 -4.37
N ALA A 129 -5.46 6.14 -3.69
CA ALA A 129 -4.37 5.42 -4.35
C ALA A 129 -4.90 4.41 -5.37
N TRP A 130 -5.91 3.63 -5.01
CA TRP A 130 -6.53 2.67 -5.91
C TRP A 130 -7.18 3.33 -7.13
N VAL A 131 -7.92 4.42 -6.94
CA VAL A 131 -8.58 5.16 -8.01
C VAL A 131 -7.55 5.73 -8.99
N LEU A 132 -6.49 6.39 -8.50
CA LEU A 132 -5.44 6.94 -9.37
C LEU A 132 -4.71 5.84 -10.13
N TRP A 133 -4.39 4.73 -9.48
CA TRP A 133 -3.81 3.57 -10.14
C TRP A 133 -4.70 3.04 -11.27
N PHE A 134 -6.00 2.91 -11.00
CA PHE A 134 -6.98 2.44 -11.99
C PHE A 134 -7.07 3.39 -13.20
N VAL A 135 -7.19 4.70 -12.97
CA VAL A 135 -7.22 5.72 -14.03
C VAL A 135 -5.94 5.67 -14.87
N PHE A 136 -4.78 5.60 -14.22
CA PHE A 136 -3.49 5.49 -14.92
C PHE A 136 -3.42 4.25 -15.82
N HIS A 137 -3.89 3.11 -15.32
CA HIS A 137 -3.94 1.87 -16.10
C HIS A 137 -4.89 1.98 -17.29
N LEU A 138 -6.05 2.62 -17.12
CA LEU A 138 -7.03 2.83 -18.17
C LEU A 138 -6.48 3.72 -19.30
N LEU A 139 -5.82 4.83 -18.92
CA LEU A 139 -5.17 5.74 -19.88
C LEU A 139 -4.05 5.05 -20.67
N ARG A 140 -3.22 4.25 -20.00
CA ARG A 140 -2.16 3.46 -20.68
C ARG A 140 -2.75 2.49 -21.70
N THR A 141 -3.79 1.75 -21.30
CA THR A 141 -4.43 0.75 -22.18
C THR A 141 -5.04 1.41 -23.42
N TYR A 142 -5.65 2.58 -23.25
CA TYR A 142 -6.22 3.35 -24.36
C TYR A 142 -5.15 3.82 -25.36
N ARG A 143 -4.01 4.34 -24.86
CA ARG A 143 -2.91 4.81 -25.70
C ARG A 143 -2.30 3.69 -26.55
N THR A 144 -2.10 2.50 -25.97
CA THR A 144 -1.54 1.34 -26.70
C THR A 144 -2.48 0.85 -27.81
N LYS A 145 -3.80 0.86 -27.59
CA LYS A 145 -4.76 0.48 -28.63
C LYS A 145 -4.72 1.43 -29.83
N ARG A 146 -4.59 2.74 -29.57
CA ARG A 146 -4.51 3.76 -30.63
C ARG A 146 -3.26 3.58 -31.51
N SER A 147 -2.09 3.39 -30.91
CA SER A 147 -0.85 3.20 -31.67
C SER A 147 -0.88 1.94 -32.55
N ASN A 148 -1.50 0.86 -32.09
CA ASN A 148 -1.60 -0.38 -32.86
C ASN A 148 -2.63 -0.30 -33.99
N GLY A 149 -3.68 0.53 -33.84
CA GLY A 149 -4.65 0.78 -34.91
C GLY A 149 -4.05 1.57 -36.07
N GLU A 150 -3.24 2.58 -35.77
CA GLU A 150 -2.55 3.41 -36.78
C GLU A 150 -1.54 2.56 -37.60
N SER A 151 -0.82 1.62 -36.97
CA SER A 151 0.15 0.76 -37.68
C SER A 151 -0.48 -0.26 -38.63
N VAL A 152 -1.70 -0.74 -38.36
CA VAL A 152 -2.39 -1.71 -39.24
C VAL A 152 -2.94 -1.01 -40.49
N SER A 153 -3.39 0.24 -40.37
CA SER A 153 -3.89 1.01 -41.51
C SER A 153 -2.79 1.38 -42.52
N SER A 154 -1.55 1.59 -42.08
CA SER A 154 -0.42 1.91 -42.97
C SER A 154 0.07 0.70 -43.78
N THR A 155 -0.05 -0.52 -43.24
CA THR A 155 0.44 -1.74 -43.90
C THR A 155 -0.48 -2.21 -45.04
N HIS A 156 -1.77 -1.84 -45.02
CA HIS A 156 -2.72 -2.21 -46.08
C HIS A 156 -2.78 -1.23 -47.26
N MET A 157 -2.02 -0.13 -47.22
CA MET A 157 -1.94 0.85 -48.31
C MET A 157 -0.66 0.71 -49.16
N GLN A 158 0.16 -0.31 -48.91
CA GLN A 158 1.32 -0.69 -49.74
C GLN A 158 0.98 -1.95 -50.53
#